data_AF-A0A3R5WZZ6-F1
#
_entry.id   AF-A0A3R5WZZ6-F1
#
_cell.length_a   1.000
_cell.length_b   1.000
_cell.length_c   1.000
_cell.angle_alpha   90.00
_cell.angle_beta   90.00
_cell.angle_gamma   90.00
#
_symmetry.space_group_name_H-M   'P 1'
#
loop_
_entity.id
_entity.type
_entity.pdbx_description
1 polymer ?
#
loop_
_entity_poly.entity_id
_entity_poly.type
_entity_poly.pdbx_seq_one_letter_code
_entity_poly.pdbx_strand_id
1 'polypeptide(L)'
;MEIQEKAQKYLSEHESVPKVYSTADGFLFLRYDHAKAHANSLENKEVEEHLRAGEKGEEKPFDTLHGNLQEVKERVKNVNDEGLLEALILQEESEANRKTVLKLLANRIHELKKEE
;
A
#
# COMPACT_ATOMS: atom_id res chain seq x y z
N MET A 1 13.63 -3.35 22.23
CA MET A 1 13.59 -2.17 21.35
C MET A 1 12.62 -2.51 20.26
N GLU A 2 11.53 -1.77 20.19
CA GLU A 2 10.48 -2.02 19.19
C GLU A 2 11.00 -1.64 17.80
N ILE A 3 10.53 -2.35 16.76
CA ILE A 3 10.99 -2.14 15.38
C ILE A 3 10.76 -0.68 14.95
N GLN A 4 9.65 -0.10 15.41
CA GLN A 4 9.31 1.30 15.19
C GLN A 4 10.33 2.27 15.82
N GLU A 5 10.77 2.03 17.05
CA GLU A 5 11.81 2.85 17.70
C GLU A 5 13.13 2.79 16.94
N LYS A 6 13.51 1.59 16.48
CA LYS A 6 14.73 1.37 15.70
C LYS A 6 14.66 2.10 14.35
N ALA A 7 13.51 2.07 13.69
CA ALA A 7 13.27 2.77 12.42
C ALA A 7 13.34 4.29 12.59
N GLN A 8 12.66 4.83 13.61
CA GLN A 8 12.68 6.27 13.90
C GLN A 8 14.07 6.77 14.30
N LYS A 9 14.81 5.99 15.08
CA LYS A 9 16.21 6.30 15.41
C LYS A 9 17.05 6.40 14.13
N TYR A 10 16.95 5.41 13.25
CA TYR A 10 17.69 5.40 11.99
C TYR A 10 17.35 6.61 11.10
N LEU A 11 16.07 6.94 10.95
CA LEU A 11 15.60 8.11 10.19
C LEU A 11 16.04 9.44 10.81
N SER A 12 16.26 9.47 12.12
CA SER A 12 16.79 10.64 12.83
C SER A 12 18.29 10.78 12.62
N GLU A 13 19.04 9.67 12.62
CA GLU A 13 20.49 9.65 12.39
C GLU A 13 20.86 9.88 10.91
N HIS A 14 19.95 9.59 9.97
CA HIS A 14 20.17 9.68 8.54
C HIS A 14 19.21 10.67 7.87
N GLU A 15 19.54 11.97 7.90
CA GLU A 15 18.65 13.04 7.44
C GLU A 15 18.25 12.99 5.96
N SER A 16 19.06 12.35 5.12
CA SER A 16 18.78 12.18 3.69
C SER A 16 17.83 11.01 3.40
N VAL A 17 17.43 10.24 4.41
CA VAL A 17 16.55 9.08 4.25
C VAL A 17 15.12 9.48 4.64
N PRO A 18 14.18 9.58 3.67
CA PRO A 18 12.80 9.97 3.95
C PRO A 18 12.00 8.84 4.63
N LYS A 19 12.35 7.58 4.33
CA LYS A 19 11.62 6.40 4.80
C LYS A 19 12.48 5.14 4.84
N VAL A 20 12.07 4.20 5.67
CA VAL A 20 12.63 2.84 5.76
C VAL A 20 11.53 1.80 5.84
N TYR A 21 11.85 0.57 5.42
CA TYR A 21 10.95 -0.57 5.44
C TYR A 21 11.41 -1.57 6.50
N SER A 22 10.50 -2.11 7.29
CA SER A 22 10.81 -3.14 8.27
C SER A 22 10.12 -4.45 7.98
N THR A 23 10.77 -5.54 8.36
CA THR A 23 10.24 -6.91 8.30
C THR A 23 9.96 -7.43 9.70
N ALA A 24 9.13 -8.48 9.81
CA ALA A 24 8.68 -9.03 11.10
C ALA A 24 9.81 -9.57 12.00
N ASP A 25 10.99 -9.85 11.45
CA ASP A 25 12.19 -10.26 12.16
C ASP A 25 13.06 -9.08 12.65
N GLY A 26 12.62 -7.84 12.45
CA GLY A 26 13.26 -6.64 13.00
C GLY A 26 14.42 -6.07 12.19
N PHE A 27 14.55 -6.49 10.93
CA PHE A 27 15.46 -5.87 9.96
C PHE A 27 14.85 -4.62 9.34
N LEU A 28 15.72 -3.66 9.00
CA LEU A 28 15.36 -2.42 8.33
C LEU A 28 16.04 -2.35 6.97
N PHE A 29 15.30 -1.88 5.98
CA PHE A 29 15.72 -1.79 4.58
C PHE A 29 15.40 -0.41 4.03
N LEU A 30 16.29 0.12 3.20
CA LEU A 30 16.05 1.38 2.48
C LEU A 30 15.15 1.20 1.25
N ARG A 31 14.97 -0.04 0.79
CA ARG A 31 14.23 -0.38 -0.44
C ARG A 31 13.16 -1.42 -0.16
N TYR A 32 11.95 -1.17 -0.66
CA TYR A 32 10.81 -2.06 -0.50
C TYR A 32 11.07 -3.44 -1.13
N ASP A 33 11.68 -3.51 -2.32
CA ASP A 33 11.96 -4.79 -3.00
C ASP A 33 12.84 -5.71 -2.15
N HIS A 34 13.83 -5.13 -1.46
CA HIS A 34 14.73 -5.89 -0.59
C HIS A 34 14.02 -6.38 0.66
N ALA A 35 13.21 -5.51 1.29
CA ALA A 35 12.39 -5.88 2.43
C ALA A 35 11.40 -7.00 2.06
N LYS A 36 10.75 -6.90 0.90
CA LYS A 36 9.80 -7.91 0.40
C LYS A 36 10.47 -9.23 0.06
N ALA A 37 11.64 -9.19 -0.57
CA ALA A 37 12.43 -10.39 -0.84
C ALA A 37 12.81 -11.11 0.46
N HIS A 38 13.22 -10.35 1.48
CA HIS A 38 13.55 -10.88 2.80
C HIS A 38 12.32 -11.43 3.52
N ALA A 39 11.23 -10.66 3.56
CA ALA A 39 9.97 -11.06 4.19
C ALA A 39 9.39 -12.35 3.58
N ASN A 40 9.56 -12.58 2.27
CA ASN A 40 9.10 -13.82 1.63
C ASN A 40 9.76 -15.10 2.16
N SER A 41 10.91 -14.98 2.83
CA SER A 41 11.59 -16.10 3.50
C SER A 41 11.11 -16.33 4.94
N LEU A 42 10.31 -15.41 5.49
CA LEU A 42 9.75 -15.46 6.84
C LEU A 42 8.33 -16.03 6.83
N GLU A 43 7.88 -16.50 8.00
CA GLU A 43 6.48 -16.88 8.21
C GLU A 43 5.55 -15.67 8.08
N ASN A 44 5.95 -14.52 8.66
CA ASN A 44 5.27 -13.26 8.45
C ASN A 44 5.96 -12.47 7.31
N LYS A 45 5.27 -12.40 6.17
CA LYS A 45 5.71 -11.76 4.94
C LYS A 45 5.38 -10.27 4.87
N GLU A 46 4.86 -9.71 5.95
CA GLU A 46 4.53 -8.30 6.03
C GLU A 46 5.78 -7.44 6.01
N VAL A 47 5.65 -6.32 5.31
CA VAL A 47 6.65 -5.27 5.24
C VAL A 47 5.96 -3.98 5.65
N GLU A 48 6.40 -3.41 6.76
CA GLU A 48 5.89 -2.14 7.25
C GLU A 48 6.75 -0.99 6.72
N GLU A 49 6.13 0.14 6.43
CA GLU A 49 6.82 1.36 6.03
C GLU A 49 6.86 2.34 7.21
N HIS A 50 8.05 2.84 7.52
CA HIS A 50 8.28 3.85 8.54
C HIS A 50 8.76 5.12 7.86
N LEU A 51 7.96 6.17 7.98
CA LEU A 51 8.25 7.48 7.44
C LEU A 51 8.92 8.35 8.50
N ARG A 52 9.75 9.28 8.05
CA ARG A 52 10.26 10.33 8.91
C ARG A 52 9.09 11.19 9.39
N ALA A 53 9.15 11.62 10.65
CA ALA A 53 8.12 12.48 11.24
C ALA A 53 7.93 13.75 10.39
N GLY A 54 6.74 13.88 9.77
CA GLY A 54 6.38 15.00 8.90
C GLY A 54 6.31 14.66 7.40
N GLU A 55 6.85 13.51 6.97
CA GLU A 55 6.68 13.01 5.60
C GLU A 55 5.32 12.30 5.49
N LYS A 56 4.47 12.76 4.56
CA LYS A 56 3.29 11.99 4.15
C LYS A 56 3.78 10.84 3.28
N GLY A 57 3.44 9.61 3.66
CA GLY A 57 3.75 8.44 2.85
C GLY A 57 3.31 8.67 1.43
N GLU A 58 4.18 8.37 0.47
CA GLU A 58 3.73 8.16 -0.89
C GLU A 58 2.70 7.04 -0.81
N GLU A 59 1.41 7.40 -0.89
CA GLU A 59 0.33 6.45 -1.12
C GLU A 59 0.78 5.60 -2.29
N LYS A 60 1.12 4.33 -2.03
CA LYS A 60 1.48 3.40 -3.10
C LYS A 60 0.41 3.57 -4.17
N PRO A 61 0.77 3.94 -5.42
CA PRO A 61 -0.21 4.15 -6.45
C PRO A 61 -1.11 2.92 -6.46
N PHE A 62 -2.40 3.17 -6.28
CA PHE A 62 -3.38 2.11 -6.15
C PHE A 62 -3.40 1.36 -7.47
N ASP A 63 -2.69 0.25 -7.53
CA ASP A 63 -2.55 -0.52 -8.75
C ASP A 63 -3.50 -1.70 -8.67
N THR A 64 -4.64 -1.58 -9.33
CA THR A 64 -5.58 -2.70 -9.44
C THR A 64 -4.98 -3.82 -10.27
N LEU A 65 -4.20 -3.51 -11.30
CA LEU A 65 -3.81 -4.41 -12.39
C LEU A 65 -2.97 -5.58 -11.91
N HIS A 66 -2.05 -5.32 -10.99
CA HIS A 66 -1.10 -6.32 -10.51
C HIS A 66 -1.52 -7.01 -9.20
N GLY A 67 -2.58 -6.53 -8.54
CA GLY A 67 -3.13 -7.17 -7.35
C GLY A 67 -3.99 -8.38 -7.68
N ASN A 68 -3.93 -9.42 -6.84
CA ASN A 68 -4.94 -10.48 -6.89
C ASN A 68 -6.30 -9.93 -6.42
N LEU A 69 -7.41 -10.60 -6.77
CA LEU A 69 -8.76 -10.08 -6.46
C LEU A 69 -8.99 -9.81 -4.96
N GLN A 70 -8.37 -10.60 -4.08
CA GLN A 70 -8.50 -10.42 -2.63
C GLN A 70 -7.74 -9.17 -2.15
N GLU A 71 -6.51 -8.98 -2.63
CA GLU A 71 -5.72 -7.76 -2.37
C GLU A 71 -6.43 -6.51 -2.88
N VAL A 72 -6.98 -6.56 -4.11
CA VAL A 72 -7.74 -5.45 -4.68
C VAL A 72 -8.99 -5.17 -3.86
N LYS A 73 -9.71 -6.21 -3.41
CA LYS A 73 -10.90 -6.05 -2.57
C LYS A 73 -10.60 -5.36 -1.24
N GLU A 74 -9.54 -5.76 -0.55
CA GLU A 74 -9.17 -5.15 0.74
C GLU A 74 -8.74 -3.70 0.56
N ARG A 75 -8.01 -3.42 -0.52
CA ARG A 75 -7.58 -2.06 -0.82
C ARG A 75 -8.75 -1.15 -1.20
N VAL A 76 -9.67 -1.58 -2.07
CA VAL A 76 -10.81 -0.75 -2.51
C VAL A 76 -11.71 -0.35 -1.34
N LYS A 77 -11.88 -1.23 -0.33
CA LYS A 77 -12.68 -0.91 0.86
C LYS A 77 -12.20 0.33 1.61
N ASN A 78 -10.90 0.60 1.58
CA ASN A 78 -10.30 1.73 2.29
C ASN A 78 -10.22 2.99 1.43
N VAL A 79 -10.65 2.92 0.17
CA VAL A 79 -10.72 4.10 -0.71
C VAL A 79 -12.06 4.78 -0.50
N ASN A 80 -11.98 6.07 -0.12
CA ASN A 80 -13.14 6.96 0.06
C ASN A 80 -13.16 8.11 -0.96
N ASP A 81 -12.19 8.14 -1.87
CA ASP A 81 -12.12 9.13 -2.94
C ASP A 81 -12.82 8.57 -4.19
N GLU A 82 -13.95 9.17 -4.56
CA GLU A 82 -14.73 8.78 -5.74
C GLU A 82 -13.91 8.97 -7.03
N GLY A 83 -13.19 10.09 -7.16
CA GLY A 83 -12.39 10.39 -8.35
C GLY A 83 -11.25 9.38 -8.55
N LEU A 84 -10.64 8.91 -7.45
CA LEU A 84 -9.68 7.82 -7.51
C LEU A 84 -10.33 6.52 -7.97
N LEU A 85 -11.51 6.15 -7.45
CA LEU A 85 -12.22 4.93 -7.89
C LEU A 85 -12.60 5.00 -9.37
N GLU A 86 -13.02 6.15 -9.89
CA GLU A 86 -13.32 6.34 -11.31
C GLU A 86 -12.07 6.21 -12.19
N ALA A 87 -10.94 6.80 -11.76
CA ALA A 87 -9.66 6.66 -12.46
C ALA A 87 -9.22 5.20 -12.55
N LEU A 88 -9.42 4.42 -11.48
CA LEU A 88 -9.10 2.99 -11.43
C LEU A 88 -10.00 2.15 -12.33
N ILE A 89 -11.28 2.52 -12.48
CA ILE A 89 -12.18 1.88 -13.44
C ILE A 89 -11.65 2.09 -14.85
N LEU A 90 -11.32 3.33 -15.23
CA LEU A 90 -10.81 3.64 -16.56
C LEU A 90 -9.50 2.89 -16.86
N GLN A 91 -8.59 2.85 -15.89
CA GLN A 91 -7.34 2.13 -16.01
C GLN A 91 -7.59 0.62 -16.20
N GLU A 92 -8.40 0.02 -15.33
CA GLU A 92 -8.74 -1.40 -15.40
C GLU A 92 -9.48 -1.75 -16.70
N GLU A 93 -10.38 -0.91 -17.21
CA GLU A 93 -11.06 -1.12 -18.49
C GLU A 93 -10.09 -1.12 -19.68
N SER A 94 -9.07 -0.27 -19.63
CA SER A 94 -8.10 -0.09 -20.72
C SER A 94 -7.01 -1.16 -20.77
N GLU A 95 -6.60 -1.72 -19.62
CA GLU A 95 -5.45 -2.61 -19.53
C GLU A 95 -5.81 -4.08 -19.28
N ALA A 96 -6.50 -4.39 -18.17
CA ALA A 96 -6.75 -5.79 -17.75
C ALA A 96 -8.20 -6.28 -17.97
N ASN A 97 -9.16 -5.35 -18.02
CA ASN A 97 -10.58 -5.54 -18.27
C ASN A 97 -11.22 -6.67 -17.43
N ARG A 98 -10.81 -6.79 -16.16
CA ARG A 98 -11.36 -7.83 -15.27
C ARG A 98 -12.70 -7.37 -14.74
N LYS A 99 -13.78 -7.91 -15.33
CA LYS A 99 -15.17 -7.60 -14.96
C LYS A 99 -15.46 -7.65 -13.45
N THR A 100 -14.82 -8.58 -12.74
CA THR A 100 -15.00 -8.71 -11.28
C THR A 100 -14.40 -7.54 -10.51
N VAL A 101 -13.25 -7.01 -10.94
CA VAL A 101 -12.59 -5.83 -10.33
C VAL A 101 -13.38 -4.57 -10.65
N LEU A 102 -13.80 -4.40 -11.91
CA LEU A 102 -14.65 -3.28 -12.34
C LEU A 102 -15.95 -3.21 -11.52
N LYS A 103 -16.61 -4.35 -11.33
CA LYS A 103 -17.81 -4.43 -10.49
C LYS A 103 -17.53 -4.05 -9.03
N LEU A 104 -16.36 -4.40 -8.53
CA LEU A 104 -15.94 -4.11 -7.16
C LEU A 104 -15.72 -2.60 -6.95
N LEU A 105 -15.02 -1.95 -7.88
CA LEU A 105 -14.81 -0.51 -7.89
C LEU A 105 -16.14 0.26 -8.00
N ALA A 106 -16.99 -0.13 -8.96
CA ALA A 106 -18.31 0.49 -9.16
C ALA A 106 -19.23 0.33 -7.94
N ASN A 107 -19.20 -0.84 -7.29
CA ASN A 107 -19.96 -1.06 -6.06
C ASN A 107 -19.49 -0.13 -4.94
N ARG A 108 -18.18 0.10 -4.78
CA ARG A 108 -17.65 0.98 -3.75
C ARG A 108 -18.08 2.44 -3.98
N ILE A 109 -18.05 2.92 -5.22
CA ILE A 109 -18.58 4.26 -5.57
C ILE A 109 -20.05 4.38 -5.16
N HIS A 110 -20.85 3.36 -5.46
CA HIS A 110 -22.26 3.36 -5.12
C HIS A 110 -22.52 3.27 -3.60
N GLU A 111 -21.64 2.64 -2.83
CA GLU A 111 -21.68 2.69 -1.36
C GLU A 111 -21.39 4.10 -0.85
N LEU A 112 -20.33 4.75 -1.35
CA LEU A 112 -19.97 6.12 -0.95
C LEU A 112 -21.12 7.10 -1.23
N LYS A 113 -21.77 7.00 -2.39
CA LYS A 113 -22.94 7.83 -2.77
C LYS A 113 -24.18 7.62 -1.90
N LYS A 114 -24.25 6.52 -1.14
CA LYS A 114 -25.34 6.25 -0.19
C LYS A 114 -25.00 6.68 1.24
N GLU A 115 -23.73 6.90 1.52
CA GLU A 115 -23.23 7.38 2.81
C GLU A 115 -23.16 8.91 2.88
N GLU A 116 -23.28 9.61 1.74
CA GLU A 116 -23.59 11.06 1.61
C GLU A 116 -25.09 11.37 1.76
#